data_AF-A0A8H6IAT3-F1
#
_entry.id   AF-A0A8H6IAT3-F1
#
_cell.length_a   1.000
_cell.length_b   1.000
_cell.length_c   1.000
_cell.angle_alpha   90.00
_cell.angle_beta   90.00
_cell.angle_gamma   90.00
#
_symmetry.space_group_name_H-M   'P 1'
#
loop_
_entity.id
_entity.type
_entity.pdbx_description
1 polymer ?
#
loop_
_entity_poly.entity_id
_entity_poly.type
_entity_poly.pdbx_seq_one_letter_code
_entity_poly.pdbx_strand_id
1 'polypeptide(L)' 'MDRGSLFNRRRFDYCIVEEASQITLPTCLGPLRYADKFILVGDHFQLPPLVKNLLAHRGIIKAPKPPVG' A
#
# COMPACT_ATOMS: atom_id res chain seq x y z
N MET A 1 -13.23 25.89 -15.21
CA MET A 1 -13.62 24.66 -14.50
C MET A 1 -12.40 23.76 -14.40
N ASP A 2 -11.93 23.55 -13.19
CA ASP A 2 -10.57 23.10 -12.92
C ASP A 2 -10.56 21.58 -12.67
N ARG A 3 -10.04 20.82 -13.63
CA ARG A 3 -10.11 19.33 -13.71
C ARG A 3 -8.97 18.64 -12.95
N GLY A 4 -8.55 19.17 -11.80
CA GLY A 4 -7.53 18.53 -10.97
C GLY A 4 -8.08 17.32 -10.21
N SER A 5 -7.30 16.23 -10.15
CA SER A 5 -7.63 15.05 -9.32
C SER A 5 -7.90 15.45 -7.86
N LEU A 6 -8.93 14.85 -7.26
CA LEU A 6 -9.35 15.09 -5.87
C LEU A 6 -8.18 15.03 -4.87
N PHE A 7 -7.30 14.05 -5.07
CA PHE A 7 -6.14 13.77 -4.22
C PHE A 7 -4.99 14.77 -4.42
N ASN A 8 -4.93 15.46 -5.56
CA ASN A 8 -3.92 16.49 -5.80
C ASN A 8 -4.30 17.86 -5.20
N ARG A 9 -5.52 17.99 -4.68
CA ARG A 9 -6.11 19.26 -4.24
C ARG A 9 -6.54 19.28 -2.80
N ARG A 10 -6.71 18.10 -2.20
CA ARG A 10 -7.18 17.97 -0.82
C ARG A 10 -6.29 17.04 -0.03
N ARG A 11 -6.05 17.48 1.19
CA ARG A 11 -5.56 16.66 2.28
C ARG A 11 -6.76 16.32 3.16
N PHE A 12 -6.85 15.08 3.59
CA PHE A 12 -7.95 14.59 4.42
C PHE A 12 -7.50 14.51 5.88
N ASP A 13 -8.39 14.83 6.82
CA ASP A 13 -8.04 14.70 8.25
C ASP A 13 -7.82 13.23 8.64
N TYR A 14 -8.58 12.32 8.03
CA TYR A 14 -8.56 10.88 8.29
C TYR A 14 -8.58 10.05 7.01
N CYS A 15 -7.81 8.96 7.01
CA CYS A 15 -7.92 7.85 6.06
C CYS A 15 -8.29 6.57 6.80
N ILE A 16 -9.39 5.92 6.41
CA ILE A 16 -9.83 4.66 7.01
C ILE A 16 -9.64 3.57 5.97
N VAL A 17 -8.91 2.51 6.33
CA VAL A 17 -8.70 1.34 5.48
C VAL A 17 -9.32 0.14 6.18
N GLU A 18 -10.35 -0.43 5.56
CA GLU A 18 -10.98 -1.68 5.98
C GLU A 18 -10.28 -2.86 5.31
N GLU A 19 -10.32 -4.03 5.96
CA GLU A 19 -9.57 -5.24 5.59
C GLU A 19 -8.05 -5.00 5.40
N ALA A 20 -7.47 -4.10 6.20
CA ALA A 20 -6.10 -3.65 6.06
C ALA A 20 -5.08 -4.80 6.23
N SER A 21 -5.43 -5.88 6.94
CA SER A 21 -4.58 -7.07 7.07
C SER A 21 -4.45 -7.88 5.77
N GLN A 22 -5.37 -7.70 4.81
CA GLN A 22 -5.37 -8.40 3.52
C GLN A 22 -4.70 -7.59 2.40
N ILE A 23 -4.29 -6.34 2.67
CA ILE A 23 -3.70 -5.42 1.69
C ILE A 23 -2.19 -5.32 1.93
N THR A 24 -1.38 -5.31 0.86
CA THR A 24 0.06 -5.10 1.01
C THR A 24 0.36 -3.67 1.46
N LEU A 25 1.37 -3.50 2.32
CA LEU A 25 1.79 -2.17 2.79
C LEU A 25 2.04 -1.17 1.65
N PRO A 26 2.73 -1.52 0.53
CA PRO A 26 2.91 -0.60 -0.59
C PRO A 26 1.60 -0.08 -1.20
N THR A 27 0.55 -0.90 -1.21
CA THR A 27 -0.79 -0.49 -1.69
C THR A 27 -1.42 0.51 -0.72
N CYS A 28 -1.32 0.28 0.59
CA CYS A 28 -1.85 1.19 1.62
C CYS A 28 -1.18 2.57 1.59
N LEU A 29 0.09 2.68 1.20
CA LEU A 29 0.80 3.97 1.18
C LEU A 29 0.16 5.02 0.27
N GLY A 30 -0.50 4.60 -0.81
CA GLY A 30 -1.20 5.50 -1.73
C GLY A 30 -2.23 6.40 -1.02
N PRO A 31 -3.32 5.85 -0.47
CA PRO A 31 -4.33 6.63 0.23
C PRO A 31 -3.80 7.27 1.53
N LEU A 32 -2.93 6.58 2.29
CA LEU A 32 -2.38 7.09 3.54
C LEU A 32 -1.60 8.39 3.36
N ARG A 33 -0.92 8.57 2.21
CA ARG A 33 -0.17 9.79 1.88
C ARG A 33 -1.04 11.05 1.83
N TYR A 34 -2.33 10.90 1.57
CA TYR A 34 -3.25 12.03 1.40
C TYR A 34 -3.99 12.41 2.69
N ALA A 35 -3.67 11.79 3.83
CA ALA A 35 -4.30 12.10 5.12
C ALA A 35 -3.30 12.44 6.23
N ASP A 36 -3.77 13.17 7.24
CA ASP A 36 -3.00 13.49 8.46
C ASP A 36 -3.00 12.36 9.47
N LYS A 37 -4.13 11.66 9.60
CA LYS A 37 -4.31 10.52 10.50
C LYS A 37 -4.90 9.36 9.73
N PHE A 38 -4.65 8.15 10.21
CA PHE A 38 -5.22 6.96 9.60
C PHE A 38 -5.69 5.94 10.62
N ILE A 39 -6.68 5.16 10.23
CA ILE A 39 -7.28 4.07 11.00
C ILE A 39 -7.25 2.83 10.11
N LEU A 40 -6.55 1.80 10.56
CA LEU A 40 -6.49 0.51 9.87
C LEU A 40 -7.36 -0.47 10.64
N VAL A 41 -8.36 -1.04 9.96
CA VAL A 41 -9.25 -2.05 10.50
C VAL A 41 -8.98 -3.35 9.76
N GLY A 42 -8.76 -4.44 10.50
CA GLY A 42 -8.56 -5.76 9.95
C GLY A 42 -8.26 -6.78 11.04
N ASP A 43 -8.28 -8.05 10.65
CA ASP A 43 -7.96 -9.17 11.51
C ASP A 43 -6.66 -9.84 11.04
N HIS A 44 -5.64 -9.84 11.90
CA HIS A 44 -4.33 -10.40 11.60
C HIS A 44 -4.27 -11.93 11.76
N PHE A 45 -5.33 -12.55 12.27
CA PHE A 45 -5.51 -14.01 12.30
C PHE A 45 -6.29 -14.54 11.09
N GLN A 46 -6.85 -13.66 10.26
CA GLN A 46 -7.46 -14.02 8.98
C GLN A 46 -6.42 -14.05 7.84
N LEU A 47 -6.87 -14.11 6.60
CA LEU A 47 -6.02 -14.29 5.43
C LEU A 47 -4.98 -13.16 5.29
N PRO A 48 -3.69 -13.46 5.06
CA PRO A 48 -2.69 -12.45 4.76
C PRO A 48 -2.83 -11.97 3.30
N PRO A 49 -2.12 -10.89 2.91
CA PRO A 49 -2.11 -10.42 1.53
C PRO A 49 -1.55 -11.49 0.59
N LEU A 50 -2.15 -11.64 -0.59
CA LEU A 50 -1.68 -12.60 -1.59
C LEU A 50 -0.34 -12.16 -2.18
N VAL A 51 0.72 -12.92 -1.91
CA VAL A 51 2.05 -12.72 -2.50
C VAL A 51 2.47 -13.95 -3.30
N LYS A 52 2.49 -13.84 -4.63
CA LYS A 52 2.81 -14.96 -5.54
C LYS A 52 4.27 -15.41 -5.48
N ASN A 53 5.19 -14.48 -5.16
CA ASN A 53 6.62 -14.73 -5.19
C ASN A 53 7.18 -14.92 -3.78
N LEU A 54 7.80 -16.08 -3.51
CA LEU A 54 8.34 -16.41 -2.20
C LEU A 54 9.43 -15.43 -1.72
N LEU A 55 10.27 -14.92 -2.62
CA LEU A 55 11.28 -13.92 -2.26
C LEU A 55 10.62 -12.61 -1.83
N ALA A 56 9.61 -12.15 -2.59
CA ALA A 56 8.84 -10.97 -2.23
C ALA A 56 8.09 -11.15 -0.89
N HIS A 57 7.54 -12.34 -0.65
CA HIS A 57 6.87 -12.68 0.61
C HIS A 57 7.85 -12.62 1.81
N ARG A 58 9.12 -12.95 1.59
CA ARG A 58 10.20 -12.84 2.58
C ARG A 58 10.82 -11.44 2.67
N GLY A 59 10.32 -10.46 1.92
CA GLY A 59 10.89 -9.11 1.86
C GLY A 59 12.24 -9.03 1.14
N ILE A 60 12.61 -10.06 0.37
CA ILE A 60 13.88 -10.11 -0.37
C ILE A 60 13.71 -9.38 -1.70
N ILE A 61 14.48 -8.31 -1.88
CA ILE A 61 14.60 -7.61 -3.15
C ILE A 61 15.56 -8.41 -4.03
N LYS A 62 15.10 -8.85 -5.21
CA LYS A 62 16.03 -9.40 -6.22
C LYS A 62 17.01 -8.30 -6.60
N ALA A 63 18.30 -8.58 -6.41
CA ALA A 63 19.35 -7.74 -7.00
C ALA A 63 19.13 -7.67 -8.52
N PRO A 64 19.42 -6.51 -9.15
CA PRO A 64 19.39 -6.42 -10.60
C PRO A 64 20.31 -7.49 -11.18
N LYS A 65 19.83 -8.19 -12.23
CA LYS A 65 20.68 -9.14 -12.96
C LYS A 65 21.89 -8.36 -13.50
N PRO A 66 23.12 -8.87 -13.34
CA PRO A 66 24.28 -8.23 -13.95
C PRO A 66 24.05 -8.13 -15.47
N PRO A 67 24.54 -7.07 -16.14
CA PRO A 67 24.47 -6.98 -17.59
C PRO A 67 25.14 -8.22 -18.17
N VAL A 68 24.41 -8.92 -19.03
CA VAL A 68 25.00 -9.96 -19.87
C VAL A 68 25.80 -9.21 -20.93
N GLY A 69 27.13 -9.39 -20.91
CA GLY A 69 28.02 -8.87 -21.95
C GLY A 69 27.82 -9.56 -23.28
#